data_AF-A0A2S9JNG4-F1
#
_entry.id   AF-A0A2S9JNG4-F1
#
_cell.length_a   1.000
_cell.length_b   1.000
_cell.length_c   1.000
_cell.angle_alpha   90.00
_cell.angle_beta   90.00
_cell.angle_gamma   90.00
#
_symmetry.space_group_name_H-M   'P 1'
#
loop_
_entity.id
_entity.type
_entity.pdbx_description
1 polymer ?
#
loop_
_entity_poly.entity_id
_entity_poly.type
_entity_poly.pdbx_seq_one_letter_code
_entity_poly.pdbx_strand_id
1 'polypeptide(L)'
;MKKLLLTLTAVAGLTVASKAQEFGFQKTDFIVEGFINSSNTDDKQAEKKVSQFNFNPKFGYFVSDKIAVGLELTVGNSKTTDYSDETDVYTKDNNFGIGAFGRYYFLEVGSRFKTYAELGAGYNQMGGELNDGAETTKLDKTKGFGVNAGVGANYFLTNNIALGFSFGNVIAFNSSKVDVDGAKAQTEFSTKFNQFDNFFNTAHFGLTFKF
;
A
#
# COMPACT_ATOMS: atom_id res chain seq x y z
N MET A 1 -32.27 28.38 3.30
CA MET A 1 -32.22 27.91 4.70
C MET A 1 -31.46 26.59 4.88
N LYS A 2 -31.64 25.56 4.02
CA LYS A 2 -30.91 24.27 4.13
C LYS A 2 -29.37 24.38 4.00
N LYS A 3 -28.87 25.32 3.21
CA LYS A 3 -27.42 25.56 3.03
C LYS A 3 -26.76 26.25 4.22
N LEU A 4 -27.51 27.03 5.00
CA LEU A 4 -26.99 27.76 6.17
C LEU A 4 -26.86 26.83 7.38
N LEU A 5 -27.79 25.87 7.52
CA LEU A 5 -27.75 24.87 8.58
C LEU A 5 -26.55 23.93 8.43
N LEU A 6 -26.19 23.56 7.19
CA LEU A 6 -25.04 22.69 6.93
C LEU A 6 -23.70 23.37 7.26
N THR A 7 -23.54 24.66 6.95
CA THR A 7 -22.34 25.43 7.34
C THR A 7 -22.29 25.70 8.83
N LEU A 8 -23.42 25.99 9.49
CA LEU A 8 -23.44 26.18 10.95
C LEU A 8 -23.12 24.87 11.70
N THR A 9 -23.57 23.72 11.19
CA THR A 9 -23.25 22.41 11.76
C THR A 9 -21.78 22.04 11.53
N ALA A 10 -21.22 22.40 10.37
CA ALA A 10 -19.79 22.26 10.10
C ALA A 10 -18.95 23.14 11.05
N VAL A 11 -19.32 24.41 11.23
CA VAL A 11 -18.60 25.34 12.10
C VAL A 11 -18.75 24.97 13.59
N ALA A 12 -19.92 24.53 14.01
CA ALA A 12 -20.14 24.03 15.37
C ALA A 12 -19.42 22.68 15.61
N GLY A 13 -19.32 21.81 14.60
CA GLY A 13 -18.53 20.57 14.70
C GLY A 13 -17.03 20.83 14.88
N LEU A 14 -16.50 21.91 14.32
CA LEU A 14 -15.09 22.32 14.51
C LEU A 14 -14.81 22.87 15.91
N THR A 15 -15.78 23.49 16.60
CA THR A 15 -15.54 24.12 17.92
C THR A 15 -15.58 23.13 19.08
N VAL A 16 -16.29 21.99 18.96
CA VAL A 16 -16.29 20.93 20.01
C VAL A 16 -15.01 20.07 19.99
N ALA A 17 -14.20 20.16 18.93
CA ALA A 17 -12.90 19.47 18.81
C ALA A 17 -11.76 20.12 19.63
N SER A 18 -12.07 21.10 20.47
CA SER A 18 -11.09 21.86 21.28
C SER A 18 -10.85 21.29 22.69
N LYS A 19 -11.40 20.12 23.03
CA LYS A 19 -10.87 19.34 24.16
C LYS A 19 -9.48 18.84 23.76
N ALA A 20 -8.48 19.01 24.62
CA ALA A 20 -7.12 18.53 24.41
C ALA A 20 -7.16 17.03 24.10
N GLN A 21 -7.17 16.73 22.80
CA GLN A 21 -7.37 15.42 22.26
C GLN A 21 -5.96 14.83 22.12
N GLU A 22 -5.61 13.87 22.97
CA GLU A 22 -4.31 13.20 22.88
C GLU A 22 -4.29 12.29 21.65
N PHE A 23 -3.70 12.81 20.58
CA PHE A 23 -3.47 12.07 19.35
C PHE A 23 -2.23 11.18 19.49
N GLY A 24 -2.39 9.90 19.16
CA GLY A 24 -1.30 8.94 19.22
C GLY A 24 -1.80 7.53 19.45
N PHE A 25 -0.83 6.65 19.64
CA PHE A 25 -1.06 5.24 19.91
C PHE A 25 -0.65 4.92 21.35
N GLN A 26 -1.34 3.96 21.94
CA GLN A 26 -1.10 3.47 23.29
C GLN A 26 -0.92 1.98 23.24
N LYS A 27 -0.22 1.43 24.22
CA LYS A 27 -0.18 -0.02 24.43
C LYS A 27 -1.61 -0.56 24.46
N THR A 28 -1.82 -1.70 23.82
CA THR A 28 -3.10 -2.39 23.62
C THR A 28 -4.03 -1.82 22.54
N ASP A 29 -3.70 -0.69 21.92
CA ASP A 29 -4.42 -0.22 20.74
C ASP A 29 -4.31 -1.25 19.61
N PHE A 30 -5.40 -1.43 18.88
CA PHE A 30 -5.43 -2.11 17.59
C PHE A 30 -5.48 -1.08 16.48
N ILE A 31 -4.84 -1.40 15.35
CA ILE A 31 -4.96 -0.64 14.11
C ILE A 31 -5.44 -1.51 12.97
N VAL A 32 -6.30 -0.93 12.15
CA VAL A 32 -6.62 -1.42 10.81
C VAL A 32 -6.25 -0.32 9.83
N GLU A 33 -5.31 -0.61 8.95
CA GLU A 33 -4.79 0.33 7.97
C GLU A 33 -5.01 -0.22 6.57
N GLY A 34 -5.29 0.64 5.59
CA GLY A 34 -5.46 0.22 4.20
C GLY A 34 -4.84 1.22 3.26
N PHE A 35 -3.89 0.78 2.44
CA PHE A 35 -3.30 1.58 1.37
C PHE A 35 -3.84 1.17 0.02
N ILE A 36 -4.31 2.15 -0.75
CA ILE A 36 -4.80 1.92 -2.12
C ILE A 36 -3.91 2.70 -3.08
N ASN A 37 -3.52 2.03 -4.16
CA ASN A 37 -2.87 2.65 -5.31
C ASN A 37 -3.56 2.17 -6.57
N SER A 38 -4.04 3.09 -7.40
CA SER A 38 -4.64 2.76 -8.68
C SER A 38 -4.23 3.78 -9.73
N SER A 39 -3.95 3.28 -10.92
CA SER A 39 -3.58 4.09 -12.07
C SER A 39 -4.24 3.51 -13.32
N ASN A 40 -4.57 4.39 -14.25
CA ASN A 40 -5.03 4.02 -15.58
C ASN A 40 -4.37 4.98 -16.57
N THR A 41 -3.72 4.44 -17.58
CA THR A 41 -3.02 5.19 -18.61
C THR A 41 -3.44 4.65 -19.97
N ASP A 42 -3.73 5.56 -20.89
CA ASP A 42 -4.09 5.26 -22.27
C ASP A 42 -3.17 6.07 -23.19
N ASP A 43 -2.10 5.43 -23.64
CA ASP A 43 -1.17 6.01 -24.59
C ASP A 43 -1.69 5.79 -26.01
N LYS A 44 -2.14 6.88 -26.64
CA LYS A 44 -2.69 6.86 -28.00
C LYS A 44 -1.64 6.77 -29.09
N GLN A 45 -0.38 7.13 -28.81
CA GLN A 45 0.70 6.99 -29.80
C GLN A 45 1.24 5.58 -29.83
N ALA A 46 1.35 4.95 -28.66
CA ALA A 46 1.78 3.57 -28.54
C ALA A 46 0.61 2.57 -28.61
N GLU A 47 -0.63 3.04 -28.81
CA GLU A 47 -1.85 2.24 -28.87
C GLU A 47 -1.97 1.24 -27.69
N LYS A 48 -1.65 1.74 -26.49
CA LYS A 48 -1.47 0.91 -25.30
C LYS A 48 -2.23 1.45 -24.09
N LYS A 49 -3.02 0.59 -23.45
CA LYS A 49 -3.70 0.86 -22.18
C LYS A 49 -3.07 0.06 -21.05
N VAL A 50 -2.76 0.73 -19.95
CA VAL A 50 -2.27 0.11 -18.72
C VAL A 50 -3.19 0.48 -17.58
N SER A 51 -3.74 -0.52 -16.90
CA SER A 51 -4.48 -0.34 -15.65
C SER A 51 -3.79 -1.09 -14.52
N GLN A 52 -3.74 -0.47 -13.35
CA GLN A 52 -3.18 -1.06 -12.15
C GLN A 52 -4.07 -0.73 -10.96
N PHE A 53 -4.20 -1.69 -10.07
CA PHE A 53 -4.82 -1.53 -8.77
C PHE A 53 -4.06 -2.36 -7.75
N ASN A 54 -3.76 -1.77 -6.60
CA ASN A 54 -3.14 -2.42 -5.47
C ASN A 54 -3.87 -1.99 -4.20
N PHE A 55 -4.14 -2.94 -3.34
CA PHE A 55 -4.70 -2.74 -2.02
C PHE A 55 -3.89 -3.53 -0.99
N ASN A 56 -3.44 -2.84 0.05
CA ASN A 56 -2.57 -3.40 1.08
C ASN A 56 -3.20 -3.12 2.45
N PRO A 57 -4.13 -3.98 2.91
CA PRO A 57 -4.67 -3.89 4.26
C PRO A 57 -3.68 -4.46 5.28
N LYS A 58 -3.60 -3.81 6.45
CA LYS A 58 -2.77 -4.19 7.58
C LYS A 58 -3.58 -4.21 8.87
N PHE A 59 -3.27 -5.15 9.74
CA PHE A 59 -3.85 -5.30 11.07
C PHE A 59 -2.71 -5.31 12.07
N GLY A 60 -2.67 -4.33 12.97
CA GLY A 60 -1.60 -4.16 13.95
C GLY A 60 -2.10 -4.13 15.38
N TYR A 61 -1.25 -4.52 16.31
CA TYR A 61 -1.46 -4.47 17.75
C TYR A 61 -0.27 -3.79 18.42
N PHE A 62 -0.54 -2.80 19.27
CA PHE A 62 0.49 -2.07 20.00
C PHE A 62 0.91 -2.82 21.25
N VAL A 63 2.12 -3.41 21.22
CA VAL A 63 2.73 -4.08 22.39
C VAL A 63 3.35 -3.10 23.38
N SER A 64 3.58 -1.86 22.94
CA SER A 64 3.94 -0.70 23.75
C SER A 64 3.37 0.57 23.10
N ASP A 65 3.51 1.73 23.76
CA ASP A 65 3.04 3.01 23.22
C ASP A 65 3.73 3.42 21.90
N LYS A 66 4.82 2.74 21.52
CA LYS A 66 5.62 3.05 20.31
C LYS A 66 5.85 1.86 19.39
N ILE A 67 5.53 0.65 19.80
CA ILE A 67 5.81 -0.56 19.01
C ILE A 67 4.50 -1.26 18.68
N ALA A 68 4.26 -1.45 17.40
CA ALA A 68 3.19 -2.29 16.89
C ALA A 68 3.76 -3.51 16.15
N VAL A 69 3.07 -4.63 16.25
CA VAL A 69 3.32 -5.82 15.44
C VAL A 69 2.03 -6.23 14.76
N GLY A 70 2.10 -6.82 13.58
CA GLY A 70 0.89 -7.07 12.82
C GLY A 70 1.06 -7.98 11.63
N LEU A 71 -0.06 -8.15 10.94
CA LEU A 71 -0.17 -8.87 9.68
C LEU A 71 -0.57 -7.91 8.57
N GLU A 72 -0.09 -8.19 7.38
CA GLU A 72 -0.45 -7.46 6.17
C GLU A 72 -0.86 -8.41 5.07
N LEU A 73 -1.76 -7.93 4.20
CA LEU A 73 -2.08 -8.60 2.95
C LEU A 73 -1.71 -7.68 1.80
N THR A 74 -1.45 -8.28 0.66
CA THR A 74 -1.30 -7.57 -0.61
C THR A 74 -2.29 -8.18 -1.60
N VAL A 75 -3.12 -7.35 -2.19
CA VAL A 75 -4.00 -7.73 -3.30
C VAL A 75 -3.76 -6.74 -4.42
N GLY A 76 -3.40 -7.24 -5.60
CA GLY A 76 -3.16 -6.38 -6.74
C GLY A 76 -3.59 -7.01 -8.04
N ASN A 77 -3.96 -6.16 -9.00
CA ASN A 77 -4.09 -6.55 -10.39
C ASN A 77 -3.43 -5.52 -11.29
N SER A 78 -2.90 -6.00 -12.41
CA SER A 78 -2.52 -5.13 -13.52
C SER A 78 -3.02 -5.71 -14.82
N LYS A 79 -3.38 -4.86 -15.76
CA LYS A 79 -3.73 -5.27 -17.12
C LYS A 79 -3.12 -4.30 -18.10
N THR A 80 -2.35 -4.85 -19.04
CA THR A 80 -1.80 -4.16 -20.18
C THR A 80 -2.51 -4.65 -21.42
N THR A 81 -3.17 -3.75 -22.15
CA THR A 81 -3.82 -4.03 -23.43
C THR A 81 -3.09 -3.26 -24.53
N ASP A 82 -2.71 -3.99 -25.57
CA ASP A 82 -2.21 -3.47 -26.82
C ASP A 82 -3.35 -3.55 -27.86
N TYR A 83 -3.69 -2.43 -28.47
CA TYR A 83 -4.78 -2.30 -29.43
C TYR A 83 -4.29 -1.76 -30.78
N SER A 84 -3.02 -2.01 -31.13
CA SER A 84 -2.43 -1.55 -32.40
C SER A 84 -2.95 -2.30 -33.63
N ASP A 85 -3.44 -3.52 -33.44
CA ASP A 85 -3.97 -4.38 -34.51
C ASP A 85 -5.50 -4.44 -34.47
N GLU A 86 -6.12 -5.15 -35.44
CA GLU A 86 -7.58 -5.31 -35.52
C GLU A 86 -8.18 -6.01 -34.29
N THR A 87 -7.37 -6.79 -33.57
CA THR A 87 -7.78 -7.50 -32.35
C THR A 87 -6.85 -7.14 -31.20
N ASP A 88 -7.44 -6.72 -30.08
CA ASP A 88 -6.71 -6.37 -28.86
C ASP A 88 -5.98 -7.59 -28.26
N VAL A 89 -4.71 -7.41 -27.96
CA VAL A 89 -3.86 -8.33 -27.19
C VAL A 89 -3.79 -7.83 -25.75
N TYR A 90 -3.76 -8.72 -24.75
CA TYR A 90 -3.56 -8.26 -23.38
C TYR A 90 -2.82 -9.25 -22.48
N THR A 91 -2.05 -8.70 -21.55
CA THR A 91 -1.52 -9.42 -20.40
C THR A 91 -2.19 -8.92 -19.14
N LYS A 92 -2.66 -9.82 -18.28
CA LYS A 92 -3.26 -9.49 -16.99
C LYS A 92 -2.60 -10.29 -15.89
N ASP A 93 -2.11 -9.59 -14.88
CA ASP A 93 -1.52 -10.17 -13.68
C ASP A 93 -2.42 -9.93 -12.47
N ASN A 94 -2.46 -10.91 -11.58
CA ASN A 94 -3.10 -10.84 -10.28
C ASN A 94 -2.07 -11.28 -9.23
N ASN A 95 -1.93 -10.48 -8.18
CA ASN A 95 -1.01 -10.71 -7.09
C ASN A 95 -1.80 -10.85 -5.79
N PHE A 96 -1.45 -11.87 -5.01
CA PHE A 96 -1.92 -12.04 -3.65
C PHE A 96 -0.73 -12.31 -2.74
N GLY A 97 -0.67 -11.66 -1.59
CA GLY A 97 0.38 -11.86 -0.62
C GLY A 97 -0.11 -11.75 0.82
N ILE A 98 0.67 -12.35 1.72
CA ILE A 98 0.51 -12.26 3.15
C ILE A 98 1.88 -12.03 3.78
N GLY A 99 1.92 -11.16 4.78
CA GLY A 99 3.12 -10.85 5.51
C GLY A 99 2.85 -10.54 6.96
N ALA A 100 3.94 -10.38 7.70
CA ALA A 100 3.95 -9.84 9.04
C ALA A 100 4.88 -8.63 9.09
N PHE A 101 4.58 -7.69 9.99
CA PHE A 101 5.40 -6.50 10.16
C PHE A 101 5.62 -6.17 11.64
N GLY A 102 6.73 -5.49 11.91
CA GLY A 102 7.02 -4.82 13.16
C GLY A 102 7.27 -3.34 12.88
N ARG A 103 6.58 -2.45 13.61
CA ARG A 103 6.58 -1.01 13.41
C ARG A 103 7.00 -0.29 14.68
N TYR A 104 7.97 0.61 14.58
CA TYR A 104 8.44 1.45 15.67
C TYR A 104 8.23 2.93 15.36
N TYR A 105 7.43 3.59 16.20
CA TYR A 105 7.19 5.04 16.14
C TYR A 105 8.31 5.78 16.86
N PHE A 106 9.19 6.40 16.08
CA PHE A 106 10.44 6.99 16.59
C PHE A 106 10.38 8.51 16.74
N LEU A 107 9.49 9.18 16.01
CA LEU A 107 9.40 10.64 16.01
C LEU A 107 7.96 11.12 15.91
N GLU A 108 7.62 12.07 16.77
CA GLU A 108 6.34 12.74 16.83
C GLU A 108 6.56 14.23 16.53
N VAL A 109 5.96 14.73 15.46
CA VAL A 109 6.09 16.13 15.05
C VAL A 109 4.78 16.85 15.38
N GLY A 110 4.78 17.58 16.49
CA GLY A 110 3.55 18.13 17.08
C GLY A 110 2.65 17.02 17.62
N SER A 111 1.36 17.32 17.81
CA SER A 111 0.43 16.37 18.42
C SER A 111 -0.06 15.29 17.44
N ARG A 112 -0.30 15.65 16.17
CA ARG A 112 -1.03 14.80 15.21
C ARG A 112 -0.16 13.97 14.28
N PHE A 113 1.12 14.29 14.10
CA PHE A 113 1.98 13.62 13.12
C PHE A 113 2.89 12.61 13.83
N LYS A 114 2.72 11.33 13.52
CA LYS A 114 3.48 10.22 14.10
C LYS A 114 4.23 9.50 12.98
N THR A 115 5.55 9.48 13.04
CA THR A 115 6.39 8.80 12.05
C THR A 115 6.93 7.48 12.58
N TYR A 116 7.11 6.52 11.68
CA TYR A 116 7.52 5.17 12.04
C TYR A 116 8.53 4.60 11.05
N ALA A 117 9.35 3.69 11.57
CA ALA A 117 10.10 2.73 10.78
C ALA A 117 9.37 1.39 10.85
N GLU A 118 9.34 0.65 9.75
CA GLU A 118 8.66 -0.64 9.66
C GLU A 118 9.60 -1.66 9.05
N LEU A 119 9.63 -2.85 9.64
CA LEU A 119 10.25 -4.04 9.10
C LEU A 119 9.14 -5.02 8.73
N GLY A 120 9.11 -5.46 7.47
CA GLY A 120 8.15 -6.42 6.94
C GLY A 120 8.83 -7.67 6.42
N ALA A 121 8.15 -8.81 6.53
CA ALA A 121 8.52 -10.04 5.84
C ALA A 121 7.26 -10.75 5.36
N GLY A 122 7.27 -11.29 4.15
CA GLY A 122 6.07 -11.86 3.57
C GLY A 122 6.32 -12.76 2.39
N TYR A 123 5.25 -13.43 2.00
CA TYR A 123 5.19 -14.30 0.84
C TYR A 123 4.09 -13.80 -0.10
N ASN A 124 4.35 -13.82 -1.39
CA ASN A 124 3.39 -13.46 -2.41
C ASN A 124 3.34 -14.49 -3.55
N GLN A 125 2.23 -14.50 -4.26
CA GLN A 125 2.04 -15.27 -5.46
C GLN A 125 1.42 -14.37 -6.53
N MET A 126 2.06 -14.34 -7.69
CA MET A 126 1.59 -13.68 -8.88
C MET A 126 1.21 -14.72 -9.93
N GLY A 127 0.14 -14.50 -10.65
CA GLY A 127 -0.24 -15.30 -11.81
C GLY A 127 -1.21 -14.53 -12.67
N GLY A 128 -1.52 -15.03 -13.86
CA GLY A 128 -2.20 -14.20 -14.83
C GLY A 128 -2.74 -14.95 -16.02
N GLU A 129 -3.11 -14.16 -17.02
CA GLU A 129 -3.55 -14.63 -18.32
C GLU A 129 -2.98 -13.72 -19.41
N LEU A 130 -2.62 -14.34 -20.52
CA LEU A 130 -2.20 -13.70 -21.75
C LEU A 130 -3.24 -14.02 -22.82
N ASN A 131 -3.74 -12.99 -23.49
CA ASN A 131 -4.52 -13.11 -24.70
C ASN A 131 -3.68 -12.57 -25.86
N ASP A 132 -3.48 -13.38 -26.89
CA ASP A 132 -2.65 -13.09 -28.06
C ASP A 132 -3.45 -12.62 -29.29
N GLY A 133 -4.73 -12.25 -29.08
CA GLY A 133 -5.68 -11.89 -30.13
C GLY A 133 -6.46 -13.08 -30.69
N ALA A 134 -6.06 -14.32 -30.42
CA ALA A 134 -6.76 -15.52 -30.88
C ALA A 134 -7.30 -16.34 -29.70
N GLU A 135 -6.46 -16.59 -28.69
CA GLU A 135 -6.79 -17.41 -27.53
C GLU A 135 -6.40 -16.71 -26.23
N THR A 136 -6.86 -17.25 -25.09
CA THR A 136 -6.45 -16.78 -23.76
C THR A 136 -5.82 -17.93 -22.99
N THR A 137 -4.54 -17.78 -22.67
CA THR A 137 -3.74 -18.79 -21.96
C THR A 137 -3.41 -18.31 -20.55
N LYS A 138 -3.43 -19.22 -19.57
CA LYS A 138 -3.02 -18.91 -18.20
C LYS A 138 -1.51 -18.85 -18.11
N LEU A 139 -0.99 -17.83 -17.44
CA LEU A 139 0.42 -17.70 -17.12
C LEU A 139 0.76 -18.56 -15.90
N ASP A 140 1.96 -19.15 -15.92
CA ASP A 140 2.50 -19.86 -14.77
C ASP A 140 2.61 -18.93 -13.57
N LYS A 141 2.34 -19.49 -12.39
CA LYS A 141 2.41 -18.73 -11.15
C LYS A 141 3.86 -18.46 -10.78
N THR A 142 4.15 -17.27 -10.30
CA THR A 142 5.41 -16.93 -9.66
C THR A 142 5.20 -16.79 -8.16
N LYS A 143 5.99 -17.49 -7.38
CA LYS A 143 5.99 -17.45 -5.91
C LYS A 143 7.15 -16.60 -5.44
N GLY A 144 6.92 -15.73 -4.47
CA GLY A 144 7.90 -14.78 -3.97
C GLY A 144 7.96 -14.78 -2.45
N PHE A 145 9.16 -14.56 -1.92
CA PHE A 145 9.41 -14.23 -0.51
C PHE A 145 10.20 -12.94 -0.46
N GLY A 146 9.86 -12.06 0.47
CA GLY A 146 10.56 -10.79 0.64
C GLY A 146 10.70 -10.37 2.09
N VAL A 147 11.75 -9.62 2.36
CA VAL A 147 11.99 -8.90 3.62
C VAL A 147 12.29 -7.46 3.27
N ASN A 148 11.68 -6.50 3.96
CA ASN A 148 11.86 -5.09 3.67
C ASN A 148 11.92 -4.26 4.96
N ALA A 149 12.60 -3.11 4.87
CA ALA A 149 12.59 -2.08 5.89
C ALA A 149 12.29 -0.74 5.23
N GLY A 150 11.34 0.01 5.80
CA GLY A 150 10.86 1.27 5.25
C GLY A 150 10.49 2.28 6.33
N VAL A 151 10.05 3.47 5.89
CA VAL A 151 9.57 4.53 6.76
C VAL A 151 8.21 5.03 6.30
N GLY A 152 7.41 5.50 7.25
CA GLY A 152 6.08 6.04 7.00
C GLY A 152 5.65 7.03 8.07
N ALA A 153 4.44 7.55 7.91
CA ALA A 153 3.82 8.47 8.85
C ALA A 153 2.32 8.27 8.94
N ASN A 154 1.75 8.64 10.09
CA ASN A 154 0.33 8.80 10.30
C ASN A 154 0.04 10.25 10.70
N TYR A 155 -0.97 10.86 10.10
CA TYR A 155 -1.50 12.17 10.48
C TYR A 155 -2.92 12.04 11.02
N PHE A 156 -3.11 12.24 12.32
CA PHE A 156 -4.39 12.06 12.99
C PHE A 156 -5.39 13.16 12.63
N LEU A 157 -6.52 12.76 12.01
CA LEU A 157 -7.68 13.61 11.77
C LEU A 157 -8.55 13.69 13.03
N THR A 158 -8.76 12.55 13.69
CA THR A 158 -9.44 12.37 14.99
C THR A 158 -8.60 11.43 15.86
N ASN A 159 -8.98 11.16 17.11
CA ASN A 159 -8.29 10.16 17.95
C ASN A 159 -8.20 8.76 17.33
N ASN A 160 -9.18 8.41 16.50
CA ASN A 160 -9.35 7.04 15.99
C ASN A 160 -9.08 6.94 14.49
N ILE A 161 -8.89 8.06 13.79
CA ILE A 161 -8.72 8.08 12.33
C ILE A 161 -7.48 8.92 12.00
N ALA A 162 -6.54 8.31 11.29
CA ALA A 162 -5.38 8.97 10.74
C ALA A 162 -5.24 8.72 9.24
N LEU A 163 -4.67 9.68 8.52
CA LEU A 163 -4.14 9.47 7.18
C LEU A 163 -2.81 8.74 7.29
N GLY A 164 -2.64 7.64 6.58
CA GLY A 164 -1.40 6.89 6.47
C GLY A 164 -0.61 7.31 5.23
N PHE A 165 0.70 7.46 5.42
CA PHE A 165 1.68 7.71 4.36
C PHE A 165 2.76 6.65 4.46
N SER A 166 2.93 5.85 3.42
CA SER A 166 4.12 5.00 3.27
C SER A 166 5.07 5.69 2.30
N PHE A 167 6.28 6.04 2.76
CA PHE A 167 7.30 6.66 1.91
C PHE A 167 8.09 5.62 1.09
N GLY A 168 7.78 4.33 1.27
CA GLY A 168 8.39 3.21 0.56
C GLY A 168 9.51 2.51 1.33
N ASN A 169 9.99 1.41 0.74
CA ASN A 169 11.05 0.58 1.30
C ASN A 169 12.41 1.22 1.03
N VAL A 170 13.22 1.39 2.09
CA VAL A 170 14.60 1.87 2.01
C VAL A 170 15.55 0.71 1.70
N ILE A 171 15.27 -0.47 2.27
CA ILE A 171 16.03 -1.69 2.04
C ILE A 171 15.03 -2.80 1.74
N ALA A 172 15.30 -3.63 0.73
CA ALA A 172 14.52 -4.83 0.48
C ALA A 172 15.38 -5.97 -0.05
N PHE A 173 15.04 -7.18 0.35
CA PHE A 173 15.47 -8.42 -0.25
C PHE A 173 14.24 -9.15 -0.78
N ASN A 174 14.29 -9.61 -2.02
CA ASN A 174 13.23 -10.39 -2.63
C ASN A 174 13.83 -11.63 -3.30
N SER A 175 13.13 -12.75 -3.20
CA SER A 175 13.41 -13.98 -3.94
C SER A 175 12.13 -14.43 -4.62
N SER A 176 12.16 -14.67 -5.91
CA SER A 176 11.01 -15.15 -6.67
C SER A 176 11.36 -16.36 -7.53
N LYS A 177 10.39 -17.23 -7.76
CA LYS A 177 10.54 -18.42 -8.59
C LYS A 177 9.23 -18.75 -9.29
N VAL A 178 9.31 -19.04 -10.59
CA VAL A 178 8.19 -19.58 -11.36
C VAL A 178 7.88 -21.01 -10.88
N ASP A 179 6.60 -21.31 -10.69
CA ASP A 179 6.07 -22.56 -10.14
C ASP A 179 6.00 -23.67 -11.20
N VAL A 180 7.14 -23.90 -11.87
CA VAL A 180 7.32 -24.96 -12.86
C VAL A 180 8.59 -25.76 -12.54
N ASP A 181 8.63 -27.00 -13.00
CA ASP A 181 9.76 -27.88 -12.75
C ASP A 181 11.04 -27.37 -13.44
N GLY A 182 12.19 -27.54 -12.80
CA GLY A 182 13.48 -27.04 -13.28
C GLY A 182 13.69 -25.52 -13.17
N ALA A 183 12.69 -24.72 -12.79
CA ALA A 183 12.85 -23.27 -12.63
C ALA A 183 13.83 -22.93 -11.48
N LYS A 184 14.67 -21.92 -11.72
CA LYS A 184 15.61 -21.37 -10.73
C LYS A 184 15.04 -20.10 -10.11
N ALA A 185 15.34 -19.89 -8.83
CA ALA A 185 14.96 -18.65 -8.16
C ALA A 185 15.80 -17.47 -8.67
N GLN A 186 15.18 -16.31 -8.77
CA GLN A 186 15.83 -15.02 -8.93
C GLN A 186 15.81 -14.31 -7.59
N THR A 187 16.94 -13.70 -7.21
CA THR A 187 17.08 -12.95 -5.96
C THR A 187 17.55 -11.55 -6.24
N GLU A 188 16.96 -10.58 -5.55
CA GLU A 188 17.29 -9.18 -5.65
C GLU A 188 17.49 -8.59 -4.25
N PHE A 189 18.56 -7.81 -4.09
CA PHE A 189 18.75 -6.94 -2.95
C PHE A 189 18.77 -5.50 -3.44
N SER A 190 17.94 -4.65 -2.86
CA SER A 190 17.82 -3.25 -3.23
C SER A 190 17.96 -2.32 -2.03
N THR A 191 18.59 -1.18 -2.28
CA THR A 191 18.75 -0.09 -1.33
C THR A 191 18.41 1.23 -2.01
N LYS A 192 17.54 2.02 -1.40
CA LYS A 192 17.05 3.29 -1.95
C LYS A 192 17.53 4.48 -1.12
N PHE A 193 18.80 4.49 -0.75
CA PHE A 193 19.42 5.63 -0.07
C PHE A 193 19.54 6.80 -1.04
N ASN A 194 19.10 8.00 -0.62
CA ASN A 194 19.18 9.23 -1.41
C ASN A 194 18.41 9.19 -2.75
N GLN A 195 17.40 8.33 -2.87
CA GLN A 195 16.47 8.39 -3.99
C GLN A 195 15.45 9.52 -3.74
N PHE A 196 15.77 10.73 -4.19
CA PHE A 196 14.92 11.92 -4.09
C PHE A 196 13.87 11.98 -5.21
N ASP A 197 13.40 10.82 -5.69
CA ASP A 197 12.22 10.80 -6.55
C ASP A 197 11.08 11.48 -5.80
N ASN A 198 10.23 12.21 -6.53
CA ASN A 198 9.11 12.92 -5.93
C ASN A 198 8.34 11.94 -5.03
N PHE A 199 8.43 12.12 -3.72
CA PHE A 199 7.88 11.18 -2.74
C PHE A 199 6.36 11.07 -2.86
N PHE A 200 5.70 12.02 -3.56
CA PHE A 200 4.28 11.90 -3.92
C PHE A 200 3.99 10.89 -5.03
N ASN A 201 4.97 10.52 -5.87
CA ASN A 201 4.82 9.46 -6.88
C ASN A 201 4.92 8.05 -6.26
N THR A 202 5.65 7.92 -5.16
CA THR A 202 5.81 6.66 -4.42
C THR A 202 4.94 6.58 -3.17
N ALA A 203 4.39 7.69 -2.71
CA ALA A 203 3.51 7.74 -1.56
C ALA A 203 2.23 6.96 -1.81
N HIS A 204 2.02 5.95 -0.97
CA HIS A 204 0.72 5.31 -0.86
C HIS A 204 -0.08 6.05 0.22
N PHE A 205 -1.22 6.60 -0.19
CA PHE A 205 -2.18 7.16 0.73
C PHE A 205 -3.05 6.04 1.30
N GLY A 206 -3.19 6.03 2.62
CA GLY A 206 -4.04 5.09 3.31
C GLY A 206 -4.89 5.75 4.39
N LEU A 207 -5.85 4.99 4.89
CA LEU A 207 -6.58 5.33 6.10
C LEU A 207 -6.22 4.34 7.20
N THR A 208 -5.95 4.87 8.38
CA THR A 208 -5.63 4.12 9.59
C THR A 208 -6.76 4.35 10.59
N PHE A 209 -7.42 3.28 10.99
CA PHE A 209 -8.40 3.26 12.07
C PHE A 209 -7.75 2.65 13.31
N LYS A 210 -7.93 3.31 14.45
CA LYS A 210 -7.40 2.91 15.76
C LYS A 210 -8.56 2.66 16.72
N PHE A 211 -8.54 1.56 17.46
CA PHE A 211 -9.55 1.21 18.46
C PHE A 211 -8.99 0.32 19.57
#